data_AF-A0A399Y951-F1
#
_entry.id   AF-A0A399Y951-F1
#
_cell.length_a   1.000
_cell.length_b   1.000
_cell.length_c   1.000
_cell.angle_alpha   90.00
_cell.angle_beta   90.00
_cell.angle_gamma   90.00
#
_symmetry.space_group_name_H-M   'P 1'
#
loop_
_entity.id
_entity.type
_entity.pdbx_description
1 polymer ?
#
loop_
_entity_poly.entity_id
_entity_poly.type
_entity_poly.pdbx_seq_one_letter_code
_entity_poly.pdbx_strand_id
1 'polypeptide(L)'
;MRTRAMRRVTARYTWDRLRVSFWFVPAIMALVAVPLAWIMYEIDARIPNELLADSRLVLSGDVDALRSTLVSIATTVLATAGVVFTLLTLPLSTVAAQYGSRLLRVFLRDRTTQLVLGMFVGTFVYCIAAAFTILPAEIEPASPQLTATLGLLMMMATFGSLILLVQHISTMLQAPNIAAAAGEQLMDVVRVDDTDDVRSADNSGSAARREIASLMESSGHLIHIAETGYIQTVDPQILLTLARENDLLIRLLQKPGAFVRSGEAVAGVWPPERITEQRDKQIRRAFRVGNQRTPTQDVETAVNQLVEMAVRAMSPAINDPFTAMTCLDHIGNGLTLFVRQGEESLNTYDRDGRLRLIFEPVTFAELLSTAFDMLRHCSCDNADVLLHMLAVINDIGQETKTAEARRLLRHHAGLICAESMAGRLIEEDRRRIQQCAQELDEALSSSPPI
;
A
#
# COMPACT_ATOMS: atom_id res chain seq x y z
N MET A 1 23.30 -17.08 -16.41
CA MET A 1 22.58 -16.06 -17.22
C MET A 1 21.25 -15.75 -16.54
N ARG A 2 21.02 -14.50 -16.08
CA ARG A 2 19.74 -14.09 -15.48
C ARG A 2 18.71 -13.90 -16.61
N THR A 3 17.63 -14.67 -16.60
CA THR A 3 16.55 -14.58 -17.60
C THR A 3 15.88 -13.20 -17.57
N ARG A 4 15.45 -12.69 -18.74
CA ARG A 4 14.91 -11.32 -18.90
C ARG A 4 13.70 -11.03 -18.01
N ALA A 5 12.91 -12.05 -17.66
CA ALA A 5 11.82 -11.95 -16.69
C ALA A 5 12.32 -11.59 -15.27
N MET A 6 13.43 -12.21 -14.84
CA MET A 6 14.03 -12.03 -13.52
C MET A 6 14.58 -10.60 -13.28
N ARG A 7 15.06 -9.93 -14.35
CA ARG A 7 15.47 -8.51 -14.30
C ARG A 7 14.28 -7.56 -14.17
N ARG A 8 13.16 -7.84 -14.84
CA ARG A 8 11.96 -6.98 -14.80
C ARG A 8 11.30 -6.99 -13.41
N VAL A 9 11.27 -8.13 -12.73
CA VAL A 9 10.65 -8.26 -11.40
C VAL A 9 11.50 -7.62 -10.30
N THR A 10 12.82 -7.89 -10.29
CA THR A 10 13.72 -7.24 -9.33
C THR A 10 13.68 -5.73 -9.53
N ALA A 11 13.64 -5.26 -10.78
CA ALA A 11 13.48 -3.86 -11.13
C ALA A 11 12.14 -3.30 -10.64
N ARG A 12 11.00 -3.94 -10.92
CA ARG A 12 9.66 -3.53 -10.44
C ARG A 12 9.61 -3.43 -8.91
N TYR A 13 10.20 -4.38 -8.19
CA TYR A 13 10.22 -4.35 -6.73
C TYR A 13 11.18 -3.30 -6.16
N THR A 14 12.41 -3.17 -6.69
CA THR A 14 13.27 -2.04 -6.30
C THR A 14 12.63 -0.72 -6.64
N TRP A 15 11.88 -0.65 -7.75
CA TRP A 15 11.15 0.53 -8.18
C TRP A 15 9.99 0.85 -7.24
N ASP A 16 9.24 -0.14 -6.77
CA ASP A 16 8.19 0.04 -5.76
C ASP A 16 8.81 0.44 -4.41
N ARG A 17 9.91 -0.18 -3.99
CA ARG A 17 10.61 0.19 -2.75
C ARG A 17 11.25 1.58 -2.81
N LEU A 18 11.74 1.99 -3.99
CA LEU A 18 12.24 3.34 -4.24
C LEU A 18 11.10 4.36 -4.33
N ARG A 19 9.95 4.01 -4.91
CA ARG A 19 8.73 4.84 -4.92
C ARG A 19 8.13 5.03 -3.54
N VAL A 20 8.28 4.05 -2.66
CA VAL A 20 7.89 4.14 -1.24
C VAL A 20 8.93 4.90 -0.41
N SER A 21 10.11 5.19 -0.96
CA SER A 21 11.12 5.96 -0.25
C SER A 21 10.79 7.45 -0.30
N PHE A 22 10.53 8.00 0.88
CA PHE A 22 10.32 9.43 1.13
C PHE A 22 11.40 10.34 0.50
N TRP A 23 12.63 9.84 0.35
CA TRP A 23 13.79 10.61 -0.11
C TRP A 23 14.07 10.50 -1.62
N PHE A 24 13.38 9.60 -2.32
CA PHE A 24 13.71 9.30 -3.72
C PHE A 24 13.47 10.50 -4.65
N VAL A 25 12.28 11.10 -4.58
CA VAL A 25 11.94 12.30 -5.39
C VAL A 25 12.82 13.50 -5.00
N PRO A 26 13.00 13.85 -3.70
CA PRO A 26 13.93 14.90 -3.31
C PRO A 26 15.36 14.70 -3.81
N ALA A 27 15.88 13.48 -3.75
CA ALA A 27 17.24 13.18 -4.24
C ALA A 27 17.36 13.39 -5.75
N ILE A 28 16.35 13.01 -6.53
CA ILE A 28 16.33 13.27 -7.98
C ILE A 28 16.26 14.77 -8.28
N MET A 29 15.40 15.51 -7.57
CA MET A 29 15.28 16.96 -7.77
C MET A 29 16.60 17.69 -7.42
N ALA A 30 17.27 17.28 -6.34
CA ALA A 30 18.59 17.77 -5.98
C ALA A 30 19.64 17.47 -7.07
N LEU A 31 19.63 16.24 -7.62
CA LEU A 31 20.54 15.83 -8.68
C LEU A 31 20.32 16.65 -9.98
N VAL A 32 19.07 16.97 -10.30
CA VAL A 32 18.70 17.80 -11.48
C VAL A 32 18.99 19.28 -11.25
N ALA A 33 18.95 19.77 -10.01
CA ALA A 33 19.20 21.17 -9.69
C ALA A 33 20.64 21.62 -10.00
N VAL A 34 21.64 20.73 -9.85
CA VAL A 34 23.05 21.02 -10.15
C VAL A 34 23.28 21.33 -11.65
N PRO A 35 22.93 20.44 -12.59
CA PRO A 35 23.09 20.75 -14.01
C PRO A 35 22.18 21.90 -14.45
N LEU A 36 21.01 22.08 -13.82
CA LEU A 36 20.15 23.23 -14.09
C LEU A 36 20.85 24.56 -13.77
N ALA A 37 21.56 24.65 -12.65
CA ALA A 37 22.35 25.84 -12.30
C ALA A 37 23.44 26.13 -13.35
N TRP A 38 24.15 25.10 -13.80
CA TRP A 38 25.20 25.25 -14.81
C TRP A 38 24.64 25.64 -16.18
N ILE A 39 23.55 24.99 -16.62
CA ILE A 39 22.85 25.32 -17.87
C ILE A 39 22.35 26.75 -17.84
N MET A 40 21.78 27.18 -16.70
CA MET A 40 21.24 28.54 -16.58
C MET A 40 22.35 29.59 -16.67
N TYR A 41 23.49 29.36 -16.01
CA TYR A 41 24.67 30.21 -16.10
C TYR A 41 25.21 30.30 -17.53
N GLU A 42 25.30 29.18 -18.25
CA GLU A 42 25.72 29.15 -19.67
C GLU A 42 24.75 29.89 -20.61
N ILE A 43 23.44 29.85 -20.31
CA ILE A 43 22.44 30.62 -21.04
C ILE A 43 22.62 32.11 -20.77
N ASP A 44 22.83 32.48 -19.49
CA ASP A 44 23.06 33.86 -19.05
C ASP A 44 24.29 34.46 -19.73
N ALA A 45 25.40 33.72 -19.79
CA ALA A 45 26.65 34.16 -20.41
C ALA A 45 26.51 34.49 -21.92
N ARG A 46 25.46 33.97 -22.58
CA ARG A 46 25.19 34.23 -24.00
C ARG A 46 24.23 35.41 -24.23
N ILE A 47 23.54 35.87 -23.19
CA ILE A 47 22.55 36.95 -23.29
C ILE A 47 23.18 38.23 -22.76
N PRO A 48 23.33 39.28 -23.59
CA PRO A 48 23.87 40.55 -23.12
C PRO A 48 22.95 41.18 -22.06
N ASN A 49 23.54 41.62 -20.95
CA ASN A 49 22.84 42.29 -19.85
C ASN A 49 22.08 43.56 -20.29
N GLU A 50 22.49 44.20 -21.40
CA GLU A 50 21.79 45.36 -21.97
C GLU A 50 20.36 45.04 -22.43
N LEU A 51 20.10 43.81 -22.89
CA LEU A 51 18.76 43.36 -23.29
C LEU A 51 17.85 43.10 -22.08
N LEU A 52 18.44 42.90 -20.90
CA LEU A 52 17.72 42.60 -19.66
C LEU A 52 17.47 43.85 -18.81
N ALA A 53 18.19 44.94 -19.08
CA ALA A 53 18.14 46.19 -18.32
C ALA A 53 16.76 46.84 -18.25
N ASP A 54 15.92 46.66 -19.28
CA ASP A 54 14.54 47.20 -19.33
C ASP A 54 13.51 46.32 -18.59
N SER A 55 13.87 45.10 -18.20
CA SER A 55 12.94 44.15 -17.59
C SER A 55 12.89 44.33 -16.06
N ARG A 56 11.74 44.78 -15.54
CA ARG A 56 11.49 44.88 -14.10
C ARG A 56 11.38 43.53 -13.38
N LEU A 57 11.28 42.44 -14.14
CA LEU A 57 11.15 41.07 -13.62
C LEU A 57 12.50 40.38 -13.43
N VAL A 58 13.58 40.93 -14.00
CA VAL A 58 14.92 40.35 -13.93
C VAL A 58 15.70 41.05 -12.82
N LEU A 59 16.39 40.24 -12.00
CA LEU A 59 17.19 40.74 -10.88
C LEU A 59 18.46 41.43 -11.42
N SER A 60 18.51 42.75 -11.34
CA SER A 60 19.71 43.52 -11.67
C SER A 60 20.64 43.63 -10.47
N GLY A 61 21.94 43.39 -10.66
CA GLY A 61 22.93 43.55 -9.59
C GLY A 61 24.35 43.26 -10.05
N ASP A 62 25.31 43.64 -9.20
CA ASP A 62 26.71 43.24 -9.37
C ASP A 62 26.90 41.75 -9.01
N VAL A 63 27.97 41.14 -9.51
CA VAL A 63 28.30 39.72 -9.35
C VAL A 63 28.24 39.29 -7.89
N ASP A 64 28.84 40.07 -6.99
CA ASP A 64 28.85 39.77 -5.55
C ASP A 64 27.48 39.94 -4.90
N ALA A 65 26.67 40.90 -5.38
CA ALA A 65 25.30 41.09 -4.91
C ALA A 65 24.40 39.91 -5.32
N LEU A 66 24.53 39.40 -6.54
CA LEU A 66 23.78 38.24 -7.02
C LEU A 66 24.21 36.95 -6.31
N ARG A 67 25.52 36.73 -6.14
CA ARG A 67 26.04 35.58 -5.39
C ARG A 67 25.56 35.60 -3.93
N SER A 68 25.67 36.74 -3.25
CA SER A 68 25.21 36.87 -1.86
C SER A 68 23.69 36.71 -1.73
N THR A 69 22.91 37.18 -2.71
CA THR A 69 21.47 36.94 -2.77
C THR A 69 21.16 35.45 -2.90
N LEU A 70 21.83 34.71 -3.78
CA LEU A 70 21.65 33.25 -3.92
C LEU A 70 22.00 32.50 -2.63
N VAL A 71 23.10 32.87 -1.96
CA VAL A 71 23.48 32.28 -0.66
C VAL A 71 22.45 32.62 0.43
N SER A 72 21.93 33.84 0.43
CA SER A 72 20.87 34.27 1.35
C SER A 72 19.59 33.46 1.14
N ILE A 73 19.15 33.32 -0.13
CA ILE A 73 18.01 32.47 -0.52
C ILE A 73 18.23 31.03 -0.05
N ALA A 74 19.40 30.45 -0.31
CA ALA A 74 19.71 29.09 0.12
C ALA A 74 19.60 28.93 1.64
N THR A 75 20.11 29.89 2.40
CA THR A 75 20.05 29.88 3.88
C THR A 75 18.60 30.00 4.37
N THR A 76 17.80 30.87 3.77
CA THR A 76 16.38 31.03 4.10
C THR A 76 15.59 29.74 3.80
N VAL A 77 15.79 29.15 2.62
CA VAL A 77 15.14 27.89 2.22
C VAL A 77 15.55 26.75 3.15
N LEU A 78 16.83 26.66 3.53
CA LEU A 78 17.32 25.65 4.46
C LEU A 78 16.70 25.80 5.86
N ALA A 79 16.60 27.03 6.36
CA ALA A 79 15.95 27.32 7.65
C ALA A 79 14.46 26.94 7.62
N THR A 80 13.73 27.31 6.57
CA THR A 80 12.32 26.94 6.41
C THR A 80 12.13 25.43 6.19
N ALA A 81 13.07 24.73 5.54
CA ALA A 81 13.01 23.29 5.38
C ALA A 81 12.97 22.54 6.73
N GLY A 82 13.62 23.06 7.78
CA GLY A 82 13.51 22.52 9.14
C GLY A 82 12.10 22.62 9.72
N VAL A 83 11.39 23.72 9.43
CA VAL A 83 9.97 23.90 9.78
C VAL A 83 9.11 22.89 9.01
N VAL A 84 9.36 22.72 7.71
CA VAL A 84 8.67 21.70 6.90
C VAL A 84 8.85 20.29 7.45
N PHE A 85 10.08 19.94 7.85
CA PHE A 85 10.35 18.63 8.44
C PHE A 85 9.54 18.43 9.74
N THR A 86 9.47 19.44 10.60
CA THR A 86 8.64 19.42 11.81
C THR A 86 7.14 19.29 11.49
N LEU A 87 6.65 20.02 10.47
CA LEU A 87 5.27 19.91 10.01
C LEU A 87 4.94 18.52 9.44
N LEU A 88 5.93 17.79 8.91
CA LEU A 88 5.74 16.44 8.40
C LEU A 88 5.83 15.37 9.49
N THR A 89 6.70 15.54 10.48
CA THR A 89 6.88 14.54 11.55
C THR A 89 5.74 14.54 12.56
N LEU A 90 5.12 15.69 12.85
CA LEU A 90 3.99 15.76 13.79
C LEU A 90 2.78 14.91 13.34
N PRO A 91 2.21 15.10 12.13
CA PRO A 91 1.14 14.23 11.62
C PRO A 91 1.53 12.76 11.59
N LEU A 92 2.77 12.47 11.19
CA LEU A 92 3.30 11.12 11.13
C LEU A 92 3.27 10.42 12.51
N SER A 93 3.66 11.14 13.57
CA SER A 93 3.56 10.64 14.94
C SER A 93 2.11 10.48 15.41
N THR A 94 1.24 11.42 15.05
CA THR A 94 -0.18 11.39 15.41
C THR A 94 -0.88 10.20 14.76
N VAL A 95 -0.61 9.92 13.49
CA VAL A 95 -1.20 8.77 12.77
C VAL A 95 -0.73 7.45 13.37
N ALA A 96 0.56 7.33 13.66
CA ALA A 96 1.09 6.12 14.30
C ALA A 96 0.42 5.87 15.66
N ALA A 97 0.17 6.94 16.43
CA ALA A 97 -0.49 6.88 17.72
C ALA A 97 -2.01 6.61 17.62
N GLN A 98 -2.72 7.32 16.75
CA GLN A 98 -4.19 7.31 16.69
C GLN A 98 -4.75 6.21 15.78
N TYR A 99 -4.12 5.93 14.64
CA TYR A 99 -4.68 5.04 13.61
C TYR A 99 -3.86 3.76 13.39
N GLY A 100 -2.58 3.78 13.77
CA GLY A 100 -1.73 2.59 13.79
C GLY A 100 -0.54 2.66 12.85
N SER A 101 0.50 1.89 13.19
CA SER A 101 1.80 1.93 12.49
C SER A 101 1.72 1.43 11.05
N ARG A 102 0.67 0.67 10.70
CA ARG A 102 0.47 0.12 9.36
C ARG A 102 0.06 1.18 8.33
N LEU A 103 -0.67 2.20 8.77
CA LEU A 103 -1.14 3.32 7.92
C LEU A 103 -0.06 4.36 7.65
N LEU A 104 1.05 4.32 8.38
CA LEU A 104 2.24 5.15 8.15
C LEU A 104 2.74 5.07 6.70
N ARG A 105 2.64 3.89 6.07
CA ARG A 105 3.09 3.66 4.70
C ARG A 105 2.27 4.46 3.68
N VAL A 106 1.00 4.74 3.96
CA VAL A 106 0.15 5.60 3.12
C VAL A 106 0.75 7.01 3.08
N PHE A 107 1.11 7.56 4.24
CA PHE A 107 1.74 8.88 4.36
C PHE A 107 3.10 8.96 3.67
N LEU A 108 3.94 7.93 3.83
CA LEU A 108 5.29 7.92 3.22
C LEU A 108 5.25 7.82 1.68
N ARG A 109 4.16 7.29 1.11
CA ARG A 109 3.96 7.15 -0.34
C ARG A 109 3.35 8.40 -0.97
N ASP A 110 2.97 9.40 -0.20
CA ASP A 110 2.34 10.61 -0.70
C ASP A 110 3.27 11.44 -1.60
N ARG A 111 2.87 11.62 -2.86
CA ARG A 111 3.66 12.33 -3.87
C ARG A 111 3.70 13.83 -3.62
N THR A 112 2.64 14.41 -3.08
CA THR A 112 2.59 15.86 -2.81
C THR A 112 3.65 16.23 -1.78
N THR A 113 3.70 15.49 -0.67
CA THR A 113 4.75 15.61 0.35
C THR A 113 6.16 15.47 -0.23
N GLN A 114 6.38 14.44 -1.05
CA GLN A 114 7.67 14.17 -1.68
C GLN A 114 8.10 15.30 -2.64
N LEU A 115 7.16 15.86 -3.42
CA LEU A 115 7.41 16.97 -4.34
C LEU A 115 7.72 18.27 -3.60
N VAL A 116 6.96 18.61 -2.56
CA VAL A 116 7.23 19.81 -1.75
C VAL A 116 8.61 19.72 -1.10
N LEU A 117 8.92 18.58 -0.48
CA LEU A 117 10.25 18.38 0.11
C LEU A 117 11.35 18.47 -0.96
N GLY A 118 11.12 17.89 -2.13
CA GLY A 118 12.04 17.98 -3.26
C GLY A 118 12.21 19.39 -3.81
N MET A 119 11.17 20.23 -3.78
CA MET A 119 11.28 21.66 -4.10
C MET A 119 12.17 22.40 -3.09
N PHE A 120 12.06 22.10 -1.78
CA PHE A 120 12.95 22.70 -0.78
C PHE A 120 14.41 22.30 -0.98
N VAL A 121 14.68 20.99 -1.11
CA VAL A 121 16.05 20.49 -1.32
C VAL A 121 16.60 20.95 -2.67
N GLY A 122 15.79 20.88 -3.72
CA GLY A 122 16.16 21.29 -5.08
C GLY A 122 16.50 22.78 -5.18
N THR A 123 15.67 23.66 -4.61
CA THR A 123 15.94 25.11 -4.59
C THR A 123 17.19 25.44 -3.78
N PHE A 124 17.39 24.77 -2.63
CA PHE A 124 18.62 24.91 -1.85
C PHE A 124 19.87 24.53 -2.66
N VAL A 125 19.85 23.34 -3.29
CA VAL A 125 20.97 22.84 -4.08
C VAL A 125 21.22 23.70 -5.31
N TYR A 126 20.17 24.14 -6.01
CA TYR A 126 20.28 25.08 -7.13
C TYR A 126 20.98 26.37 -6.70
N CYS A 127 20.53 27.00 -5.62
CA CYS A 127 21.07 28.29 -5.19
C CYS A 127 22.54 28.19 -4.77
N ILE A 128 22.93 27.11 -4.08
CA ILE A 128 24.34 26.86 -3.73
C ILE A 128 25.17 26.56 -4.98
N ALA A 129 24.71 25.67 -5.86
CA ALA A 129 25.43 25.32 -7.08
C ALA A 129 25.61 26.54 -8.00
N ALA A 130 24.56 27.35 -8.15
CA ALA A 130 24.61 28.61 -8.89
C ALA A 130 25.61 29.58 -8.26
N ALA A 131 25.55 29.80 -6.93
CA ALA A 131 26.49 30.69 -6.24
C ALA A 131 27.97 30.26 -6.39
N PHE A 132 28.24 28.96 -6.42
CA PHE A 132 29.58 28.41 -6.69
C PHE A 132 30.01 28.49 -8.15
N THR A 133 29.05 28.49 -9.08
CA THR A 133 29.33 28.58 -10.53
C THR A 133 29.65 30.01 -10.96
N ILE A 134 29.08 31.02 -10.29
CA ILE A 134 29.39 32.43 -10.55
C ILE A 134 30.86 32.69 -10.19
N LEU A 135 31.68 33.17 -11.14
CA LEU A 135 33.07 33.57 -10.90
C LEU A 135 33.16 34.95 -10.23
N PRO A 136 34.26 35.30 -9.53
CA PRO A 136 34.48 36.65 -9.03
C PRO A 136 34.49 37.69 -10.16
N ALA A 137 34.02 38.92 -9.86
CA ALA A 137 33.95 40.03 -10.81
C ALA A 137 35.29 40.38 -11.48
N GLU A 138 36.41 40.06 -10.83
CA GLU A 138 37.76 40.24 -11.36
C GLU A 138 38.07 39.36 -12.59
N ILE A 139 37.39 38.21 -12.72
CA ILE A 139 37.59 37.24 -13.81
C ILE A 139 36.53 37.42 -14.90
N GLU A 140 35.28 37.63 -14.49
CA GLU A 140 34.16 37.78 -15.42
C GLU A 140 33.24 38.91 -14.94
N PRO A 141 33.24 40.08 -15.61
CA PRO A 141 32.47 41.25 -15.19
C PRO A 141 30.98 41.17 -15.57
N ALA A 142 30.58 40.16 -16.36
CA ALA A 142 29.19 39.97 -16.74
C ALA A 142 28.41 39.33 -15.59
N SER A 143 27.54 40.11 -14.95
CA SER A 143 26.64 39.62 -13.90
C SER A 143 25.61 38.62 -14.45
N PRO A 144 25.52 37.38 -13.93
CA PRO A 144 24.53 36.39 -14.35
C PRO A 144 23.17 36.64 -13.69
N GLN A 145 22.42 37.58 -14.26
CA GLN A 145 21.14 38.08 -13.74
C GLN A 145 20.01 37.06 -13.84
N LEU A 146 19.93 36.30 -14.94
CA LEU A 146 18.87 35.31 -15.13
C LEU A 146 19.04 34.11 -14.20
N THR A 147 20.28 33.72 -13.92
CA THR A 147 20.63 32.65 -12.97
C THR A 147 20.14 32.97 -11.57
N ALA A 148 20.37 34.21 -11.10
CA ALA A 148 19.87 34.68 -9.82
C ALA A 148 18.34 34.83 -9.80
N THR A 149 17.76 35.32 -10.89
CA THR A 149 16.30 35.47 -11.04
C THR A 149 15.59 34.12 -10.95
N LEU A 150 16.11 33.07 -11.59
CA LEU A 150 15.56 31.73 -11.47
C LEU A 150 15.60 31.21 -10.03
N GLY A 151 16.68 31.50 -9.28
CA GLY A 151 16.77 31.16 -7.86
C GLY A 151 15.68 31.81 -7.02
N LEU A 152 15.39 33.10 -7.27
CA LEU A 152 14.29 33.82 -6.62
C LEU A 152 12.92 33.24 -7.00
N LEU A 153 12.69 32.92 -8.28
CA LEU A 153 11.44 32.30 -8.73
C LEU A 153 11.23 30.92 -8.11
N MET A 154 12.30 30.10 -8.04
CA MET A 154 12.28 28.82 -7.36
C MET A 154 11.98 28.98 -5.87
N MET A 155 12.55 29.97 -5.19
CA MET A 155 12.23 30.29 -3.80
C MET A 155 10.74 30.62 -3.63
N MET A 156 10.19 31.51 -4.45
CA MET A 156 8.77 31.87 -4.40
C MET A 156 7.87 30.64 -4.64
N ALA A 157 8.20 29.80 -5.62
CA ALA A 157 7.49 28.55 -5.89
C ALA A 157 7.59 27.57 -4.71
N THR A 158 8.76 27.44 -4.07
CA THR A 158 8.97 26.62 -2.88
C THR A 158 8.11 27.11 -1.70
N PHE A 159 8.03 28.42 -1.46
CA PHE A 159 7.14 28.96 -0.42
C PHE A 159 5.65 28.79 -0.77
N GLY A 160 5.26 28.94 -2.03
CA GLY A 160 3.90 28.62 -2.47
C GLY A 160 3.55 27.13 -2.23
N SER A 161 4.51 26.23 -2.47
CA SER A 161 4.35 24.80 -2.23
C SER A 161 4.20 24.46 -0.73
N LEU A 162 4.74 25.29 0.17
CA LEU A 162 4.51 25.15 1.61
C LEU A 162 3.04 25.35 1.99
N ILE A 163 2.37 26.36 1.40
CA ILE A 163 0.94 26.60 1.63
C ILE A 163 0.12 25.39 1.16
N LEU A 164 0.46 24.85 -0.01
CA LEU A 164 -0.17 23.63 -0.53
C LEU A 164 0.06 22.44 0.40
N LEU A 165 1.26 22.31 0.97
CA LEU A 165 1.57 21.22 1.89
C LEU A 165 0.74 21.31 3.17
N VAL A 166 0.60 22.51 3.75
CA VAL A 166 -0.22 22.71 4.94
C VAL A 166 -1.66 22.30 4.66
N GLN A 167 -2.25 22.79 3.56
CA GLN A 167 -3.61 22.42 3.16
C GLN A 167 -3.74 20.90 2.96
N HIS A 168 -2.78 20.29 2.26
CA HIS A 168 -2.77 18.86 1.96
C HIS A 168 -2.69 18.00 3.22
N ILE A 169 -1.81 18.34 4.16
CA ILE A 169 -1.71 17.64 5.45
C ILE A 169 -3.02 17.78 6.23
N SER A 170 -3.60 18.98 6.30
CA SER A 170 -4.86 19.22 7.01
C SER A 170 -6.03 18.41 6.43
N THR A 171 -6.07 18.19 5.11
CA THR A 171 -7.09 17.33 4.49
C THR A 171 -6.77 15.84 4.68
N MET A 172 -5.51 15.44 4.52
CA MET A 172 -5.11 14.03 4.61
C MET A 172 -5.24 13.44 6.02
N LEU A 173 -5.12 14.27 7.06
CA LEU A 173 -5.21 13.79 8.45
C LEU A 173 -6.64 13.45 8.89
N GLN A 174 -7.64 13.75 8.06
CA GLN A 174 -9.02 13.39 8.35
C GLN A 174 -9.20 11.87 8.24
N ALA A 175 -9.74 11.25 9.29
CA ALA A 175 -9.95 9.81 9.36
C ALA A 175 -10.68 9.21 8.13
N PRO A 176 -11.70 9.86 7.52
CA PRO A 176 -12.32 9.36 6.29
C PRO A 176 -11.35 9.22 5.11
N ASN A 177 -10.39 10.13 4.96
CA ASN A 177 -9.42 10.06 3.86
C ASN A 177 -8.40 8.94 4.07
N ILE A 178 -8.02 8.69 5.33
CA ILE A 178 -7.15 7.56 5.68
C ILE A 178 -7.90 6.24 5.46
N ALA A 179 -9.19 6.17 5.81
CA ALA A 179 -10.06 5.03 5.55
C ALA A 179 -10.21 4.77 4.06
N ALA A 180 -10.46 5.81 3.27
CA ALA A 180 -10.56 5.71 1.82
C ALA A 180 -9.27 5.21 1.20
N ALA A 181 -8.10 5.72 1.62
CA ALA A 181 -6.81 5.26 1.12
C ALA A 181 -6.49 3.80 1.49
N ALA A 182 -6.89 3.34 2.67
CA ALA A 182 -6.79 1.93 3.07
C ALA A 182 -7.80 1.05 2.32
N GLY A 183 -9.02 1.55 2.09
CA GLY A 183 -10.05 0.91 1.28
C GLY A 183 -9.63 0.73 -0.18
N GLU A 184 -9.00 1.74 -0.80
CA GLU A 184 -8.44 1.58 -2.15
C GLU A 184 -7.35 0.51 -2.20
N GLN A 185 -6.49 0.41 -1.18
CA GLN A 185 -5.51 -0.69 -1.11
C GLN A 185 -6.17 -2.06 -1.01
N LEU A 186 -7.25 -2.19 -0.22
CA LEU A 186 -8.01 -3.44 -0.16
C LEU A 186 -8.58 -3.79 -1.54
N MET A 187 -9.18 -2.81 -2.23
CA MET A 187 -9.72 -3.01 -3.58
C MET A 187 -8.65 -3.39 -4.59
N ASP A 188 -7.47 -2.77 -4.53
CA ASP A 188 -6.35 -3.08 -5.42
C ASP A 188 -5.86 -4.52 -5.22
N VAL A 189 -5.73 -4.99 -3.97
CA VAL A 189 -5.24 -6.35 -3.68
C VAL A 189 -6.25 -7.39 -4.17
N VAL A 190 -7.55 -7.14 -3.98
CA VAL A 190 -8.63 -8.01 -4.47
C VAL A 190 -8.70 -8.00 -6.02
N ARG A 191 -8.39 -6.87 -6.69
CA ARG A 191 -8.39 -6.79 -8.16
C ARG A 191 -7.20 -7.47 -8.85
N VAL A 192 -6.04 -7.55 -8.19
CA VAL A 192 -4.78 -7.94 -8.84
C VAL A 192 -4.71 -9.43 -9.20
N ASP A 193 -5.59 -10.27 -8.68
CA ASP A 193 -5.59 -11.71 -9.00
C ASP A 193 -6.21 -12.08 -10.37
N ASP A 194 -6.75 -11.11 -11.11
CA ASP A 194 -7.28 -11.33 -12.46
C ASP A 194 -6.16 -11.27 -13.53
N THR A 195 -5.16 -12.15 -13.41
CA THR A 195 -4.16 -12.33 -14.47
C THR A 195 -4.63 -13.37 -15.49
N ASP A 196 -4.98 -12.89 -16.70
CA ASP A 196 -5.42 -13.60 -17.91
C ASP A 196 -4.65 -14.90 -18.31
N ASP A 197 -3.50 -15.19 -17.69
CA ASP A 197 -2.67 -16.36 -17.99
C ASP A 197 -2.96 -17.59 -17.08
N VAL A 198 -3.81 -17.44 -16.05
CA VAL A 198 -4.16 -18.50 -15.09
C VAL A 198 -5.58 -18.99 -15.35
N ARG A 199 -5.72 -20.21 -15.89
CA ARG A 199 -7.03 -20.88 -15.95
C ARG A 199 -7.32 -21.49 -14.58
N SER A 200 -8.02 -20.74 -13.73
CA SER A 200 -8.67 -21.25 -12.53
C SER A 200 -9.84 -22.14 -12.97
N ALA A 201 -9.57 -23.42 -13.20
CA ALA A 201 -10.63 -24.37 -13.55
C ALA A 201 -11.34 -24.79 -12.27
N ASP A 202 -12.54 -24.24 -12.04
CA ASP A 202 -13.49 -24.63 -10.98
C ASP A 202 -14.00 -26.08 -11.11
N ASN A 203 -13.53 -26.81 -12.12
CA ASN A 203 -13.91 -28.19 -12.41
C ASN A 203 -12.80 -29.15 -11.97
N SER A 204 -12.59 -29.25 -10.65
CA SER A 204 -11.76 -30.30 -10.08
C SER A 204 -12.47 -31.65 -10.18
N GLY A 205 -12.37 -32.28 -11.36
CA GLY A 205 -12.80 -33.67 -11.54
C GLY A 205 -12.12 -34.57 -10.50
N SER A 206 -12.78 -35.68 -10.14
CA SER A 206 -12.30 -36.67 -9.16
C SER A 206 -10.90 -37.23 -9.42
N ALA A 207 -10.33 -36.99 -10.61
CA ALA A 207 -8.96 -37.34 -10.99
C ALA A 207 -7.90 -36.43 -10.34
N ALA A 208 -8.08 -35.11 -10.31
CA ALA A 208 -7.12 -34.17 -9.73
C ALA A 208 -6.99 -34.35 -8.21
N ARG A 209 -8.11 -34.60 -7.51
CA ARG A 209 -8.11 -34.94 -6.07
C ARG A 209 -7.35 -36.24 -5.78
N ARG A 210 -7.46 -37.25 -6.65
CA ARG A 210 -6.72 -38.52 -6.52
C ARG A 210 -5.23 -38.34 -6.79
N GLU A 211 -4.86 -37.53 -7.77
CA GLU A 211 -3.47 -37.20 -8.09
C GLU A 211 -2.79 -36.46 -6.92
N ILE A 212 -3.46 -35.45 -6.35
CA ILE A 212 -3.00 -34.74 -5.13
C ILE A 212 -2.83 -35.70 -3.96
N ALA A 213 -3.83 -36.56 -3.70
CA ALA A 213 -3.78 -37.54 -2.61
C ALA A 213 -2.62 -38.53 -2.76
N SER A 214 -2.37 -39.03 -3.98
CA SER A 214 -1.25 -39.95 -4.25
C SER A 214 0.12 -39.29 -4.09
N LEU A 215 0.25 -38.00 -4.42
CA LEU A 215 1.48 -37.24 -4.24
C LEU A 215 1.73 -36.90 -2.77
N MET A 216 0.66 -36.68 -1.99
CA MET A 216 0.73 -36.47 -0.53
C MET A 216 1.26 -37.68 0.23
N GLU A 217 1.07 -38.89 -0.30
CA GLU A 217 1.62 -40.13 0.26
C GLU A 217 3.14 -40.28 -0.04
N SER A 218 3.67 -39.52 -1.00
CA SER A 218 5.09 -39.54 -1.36
C SER A 218 5.88 -38.42 -0.66
N SER A 219 7.08 -38.74 -0.17
CA SER A 219 7.96 -37.76 0.49
C SER A 219 8.47 -36.72 -0.52
N GLY A 220 7.88 -35.52 -0.52
CA GLY A 220 8.33 -34.40 -1.34
C GLY A 220 9.61 -33.74 -0.82
N HIS A 221 10.28 -32.96 -1.67
CA HIS A 221 11.41 -32.13 -1.25
C HIS A 221 10.89 -30.83 -0.62
N LEU A 222 11.32 -30.52 0.60
CA LEU A 222 10.88 -29.35 1.34
C LEU A 222 11.83 -28.16 1.13
N ILE A 223 11.27 -27.02 0.71
CA ILE A 223 12.00 -25.76 0.57
C ILE A 223 11.99 -25.04 1.90
N HIS A 224 13.19 -24.81 2.46
CA HIS A 224 13.36 -24.16 3.75
C HIS A 224 13.78 -22.70 3.57
N ILE A 225 13.25 -21.80 4.39
CA ILE A 225 13.67 -20.39 4.40
C ILE A 225 14.77 -20.18 5.44
N ALA A 226 15.74 -19.30 5.15
CA ALA A 226 16.83 -19.01 6.09
C ALA A 226 16.54 -17.80 6.99
N GLU A 227 15.54 -17.00 6.62
CA GLU A 227 15.21 -15.73 7.28
C GLU A 227 14.04 -15.94 8.24
N THR A 228 13.99 -15.14 9.31
CA THR A 228 12.83 -15.09 10.24
C THR A 228 12.04 -13.82 9.96
N GLY A 229 10.72 -13.93 9.81
CA GLY A 229 9.84 -12.80 9.57
C GLY A 229 8.51 -13.21 8.94
N TYR A 230 7.81 -12.26 8.32
CA TYR A 230 6.56 -12.51 7.61
C TYR A 230 6.82 -12.73 6.12
N ILE A 231 6.14 -13.70 5.51
CA ILE A 231 6.10 -13.83 4.05
C ILE A 231 5.34 -12.62 3.50
N GLN A 232 6.05 -11.71 2.81
CA GLN A 232 5.46 -10.49 2.25
C GLN A 232 4.88 -10.73 0.86
N THR A 233 5.63 -11.46 0.03
CA THR A 233 5.21 -11.82 -1.32
C THR A 233 5.71 -13.19 -1.71
N VAL A 234 4.92 -13.85 -2.55
CA VAL A 234 5.25 -15.06 -3.29
C VAL A 234 5.03 -14.75 -4.76
N ASP A 235 6.05 -14.96 -5.60
CA ASP A 235 5.95 -14.72 -7.04
C ASP A 235 5.40 -15.97 -7.77
N PRO A 236 4.10 -16.02 -8.11
CA PRO A 236 3.51 -17.19 -8.75
C PRO A 236 4.06 -17.41 -10.16
N GLN A 237 4.51 -16.36 -10.86
CA GLN A 237 5.05 -16.50 -12.22
C GLN A 237 6.41 -17.22 -12.20
N ILE A 238 7.26 -16.91 -11.22
CA ILE A 238 8.53 -17.65 -11.03
C ILE A 238 8.24 -19.10 -10.71
N LEU A 239 7.33 -19.37 -9.77
CA LEU A 239 6.97 -20.74 -9.38
C LEU A 239 6.37 -21.52 -10.56
N LEU A 240 5.44 -20.92 -11.31
CA LEU A 240 4.81 -21.53 -12.48
C LEU A 240 5.84 -21.81 -13.59
N THR A 241 6.74 -20.87 -13.85
CA THR A 241 7.81 -21.05 -14.86
C THR A 241 8.72 -22.22 -14.48
N LEU A 242 9.16 -22.27 -13.22
CA LEU A 242 10.01 -23.35 -12.71
C LEU A 242 9.29 -24.70 -12.73
N ALA A 243 8.00 -24.70 -12.35
CA ALA A 243 7.15 -25.88 -12.38
C ALA A 243 6.94 -26.41 -13.80
N ARG A 244 6.78 -25.54 -14.80
CA ARG A 244 6.62 -25.94 -16.20
C ARG A 244 7.93 -26.42 -16.82
N GLU A 245 9.01 -25.66 -16.69
CA GLU A 245 10.31 -25.98 -17.32
C GLU A 245 10.92 -27.29 -16.80
N ASN A 246 10.62 -27.66 -15.55
CA ASN A 246 11.22 -28.81 -14.89
C ASN A 246 10.21 -29.91 -14.56
N ASP A 247 8.97 -29.76 -15.04
CA ASP A 247 7.85 -30.66 -14.81
C ASP A 247 7.70 -30.99 -13.30
N LEU A 248 7.51 -29.95 -12.49
CA LEU A 248 7.34 -30.02 -11.03
C LEU A 248 5.91 -29.69 -10.65
N LEU A 249 5.51 -30.19 -9.48
CA LEU A 249 4.36 -29.74 -8.70
C LEU A 249 4.88 -29.06 -7.44
N ILE A 250 4.45 -27.82 -7.20
CA ILE A 250 4.84 -27.04 -6.01
C ILE A 250 3.60 -26.78 -5.16
N ARG A 251 3.61 -27.24 -3.91
CA ARG A 251 2.60 -26.88 -2.92
C ARG A 251 3.18 -25.86 -1.96
N LEU A 252 2.47 -24.76 -1.78
CA LEU A 252 2.79 -23.81 -0.72
C LEU A 252 2.26 -24.33 0.60
N LEU A 253 3.13 -24.32 1.60
CA LEU A 253 2.79 -24.70 2.97
C LEU A 253 2.44 -23.48 3.82
N GLN A 254 2.85 -22.29 3.37
CA GLN A 254 2.65 -21.03 4.07
C GLN A 254 2.14 -19.97 3.10
N LYS A 255 1.10 -19.24 3.50
CA LYS A 255 0.49 -18.15 2.72
C LYS A 255 1.22 -16.80 2.96
N PRO A 256 1.14 -15.84 2.02
CA PRO A 256 1.50 -14.46 2.31
C PRO A 256 0.83 -13.99 3.61
N GLY A 257 1.57 -13.28 4.46
CA GLY A 257 1.17 -12.90 5.81
C GLY A 257 1.60 -13.88 6.91
N ALA A 258 1.94 -15.14 6.59
CA ALA A 258 2.40 -16.09 7.61
C ALA A 258 3.76 -15.68 8.21
N PHE A 259 3.91 -15.84 9.53
CA PHE A 259 5.20 -15.66 10.21
C PHE A 259 5.98 -16.97 10.15
N VAL A 260 7.18 -16.92 9.58
CA VAL A 260 8.07 -18.06 9.39
C VAL A 260 9.37 -17.86 10.16
N ARG A 261 9.89 -18.96 10.69
CA ARG A 261 11.17 -19.00 11.39
C ARG A 261 12.28 -19.47 10.47
N SER A 262 13.51 -19.05 10.75
CA SER A 262 14.68 -19.62 10.09
C SER A 262 14.69 -21.15 10.21
N GLY A 263 14.81 -21.84 9.09
CA GLY A 263 14.76 -23.29 8.99
C GLY A 263 13.35 -23.88 8.82
N GLU A 264 12.31 -23.06 8.74
CA GLU A 264 10.94 -23.54 8.51
C GLU A 264 10.68 -23.84 7.02
N ALA A 265 9.90 -24.88 6.74
CA ALA A 265 9.52 -25.25 5.38
C ALA A 265 8.37 -24.37 4.87
N VAL A 266 8.56 -23.75 3.72
CA VAL A 266 7.58 -22.83 3.09
C VAL A 266 6.87 -23.43 1.88
N ALA A 267 7.46 -24.45 1.27
CA ALA A 267 6.86 -25.18 0.16
C ALA A 267 7.32 -26.64 0.11
N GLY A 268 6.45 -27.53 -0.37
CA GLY A 268 6.79 -28.89 -0.78
C GLY A 268 6.86 -28.97 -2.30
N VAL A 269 7.79 -29.76 -2.83
CA VAL A 269 8.01 -29.91 -4.28
C VAL A 269 8.11 -31.38 -4.66
N TRP A 270 7.42 -31.74 -5.74
CA TRP A 270 7.40 -33.09 -6.32
C TRP A 270 7.71 -33.07 -7.81
N PRO A 271 8.33 -34.13 -8.35
CA PRO A 271 9.01 -35.21 -7.62
C PRO A 271 10.37 -34.74 -7.06
N PRO A 272 10.82 -35.25 -5.89
CA PRO A 272 12.00 -34.73 -5.19
C PRO A 272 13.31 -34.93 -5.97
N GLU A 273 13.42 -35.98 -6.79
CA GLU A 273 14.62 -36.31 -7.57
C GLU A 273 14.95 -35.24 -8.62
N ARG A 274 13.96 -34.43 -9.00
CA ARG A 274 14.14 -33.32 -9.95
C ARG A 274 14.63 -32.05 -9.26
N ILE A 275 14.83 -32.04 -7.94
CA ILE A 275 15.32 -30.86 -7.23
C ILE A 275 16.83 -30.91 -7.08
N THR A 276 17.50 -29.98 -7.76
CA THR A 276 18.93 -29.69 -7.57
C THR A 276 19.11 -28.51 -6.63
N GLU A 277 20.29 -28.34 -6.05
CA GLU A 277 20.61 -27.20 -5.17
C GLU A 277 20.36 -25.84 -5.86
N GLN A 278 20.57 -25.76 -7.18
CA GLN A 278 20.28 -24.56 -7.96
C GLN A 278 18.77 -24.28 -8.03
N ARG A 279 17.93 -25.31 -8.22
CA ARG A 279 16.47 -25.19 -8.29
C ARG A 279 15.89 -24.82 -6.93
N ASP A 280 16.38 -25.43 -5.86
CA ASP A 280 16.01 -25.05 -4.48
C ASP A 280 16.24 -23.55 -4.25
N LYS A 281 17.42 -23.04 -4.61
CA LYS A 281 17.74 -21.60 -4.52
C LYS A 281 16.83 -20.73 -5.40
N GLN A 282 16.40 -21.21 -6.55
CA GLN A 282 15.49 -20.47 -7.44
C GLN A 282 14.07 -20.40 -6.87
N ILE A 283 13.54 -21.52 -6.35
CA ILE A 283 12.23 -21.58 -5.71
C ILE A 283 12.23 -20.72 -4.44
N ARG A 284 13.26 -20.84 -3.61
CA ARG A 284 13.42 -20.01 -2.40
C ARG A 284 13.44 -18.51 -2.70
N ARG A 285 13.99 -18.10 -3.85
CA ARG A 285 13.99 -16.69 -4.29
C ARG A 285 12.64 -16.15 -4.71
N ALA A 286 11.65 -17.01 -4.96
CA ALA A 286 10.27 -16.61 -5.21
C ALA A 286 9.58 -16.10 -3.94
N PHE A 287 10.09 -16.49 -2.76
CA PHE A 287 9.63 -16.00 -1.47
C PHE A 287 10.37 -14.74 -1.07
N ARG A 288 9.65 -13.81 -0.46
CA ARG A 288 10.22 -12.64 0.21
C ARG A 288 9.75 -12.62 1.66
N VAL A 289 10.71 -12.57 2.57
CA VAL A 289 10.46 -12.46 4.00
C VAL A 289 10.88 -11.07 4.45
N GLY A 290 10.09 -10.47 5.34
CA GLY A 290 10.41 -9.17 5.93
C GLY A 290 9.83 -9.01 7.33
N ASN A 291 10.24 -7.96 8.02
CA ASN A 291 9.92 -7.78 9.45
C ASN A 291 8.45 -7.42 9.74
N GLN A 292 7.64 -7.18 8.71
CA GLN A 292 6.23 -6.76 8.84
C GLN A 292 5.38 -7.37 7.73
N ARG A 293 4.10 -7.63 8.03
CA ARG A 293 3.10 -7.96 7.00
C ARG A 293 2.88 -6.79 6.03
N THR A 294 2.53 -7.11 4.79
CA THR A 294 2.30 -6.15 3.70
C THR A 294 0.98 -6.48 3.02
N PRO A 295 0.10 -5.52 2.74
CA PRO A 295 -1.18 -5.81 2.09
C PRO A 295 -1.00 -6.29 0.64
N THR A 296 0.17 -6.10 0.02
CA THR A 296 0.46 -6.35 -1.41
C THR A 296 -0.07 -7.67 -1.98
N GLN A 297 -0.06 -8.76 -1.21
CA GLN A 297 -0.64 -10.06 -1.57
C GLN A 297 -1.37 -10.70 -0.37
N ASP A 298 -1.76 -9.90 0.61
CA ASP A 298 -2.38 -10.37 1.85
C ASP A 298 -3.63 -9.52 2.11
N VAL A 299 -4.75 -10.01 1.57
CA VAL A 299 -6.09 -9.40 1.70
C VAL A 299 -6.48 -9.30 3.18
N GLU A 300 -6.15 -10.32 3.99
CA GLU A 300 -6.40 -10.34 5.43
C GLU A 300 -5.67 -9.17 6.11
N THR A 301 -4.43 -8.87 5.74
CA THR A 301 -3.70 -7.70 6.23
C THR A 301 -4.33 -6.39 5.79
N ALA A 302 -4.90 -6.30 4.58
CA ALA A 302 -5.60 -5.10 4.12
C ALA A 302 -6.89 -4.86 4.93
N VAL A 303 -7.70 -5.91 5.16
CA VAL A 303 -8.87 -5.85 6.05
C VAL A 303 -8.46 -5.46 7.47
N ASN A 304 -7.44 -6.11 8.02
CA ASN A 304 -6.93 -5.82 9.36
C ASN A 304 -6.50 -4.36 9.56
N GLN A 305 -6.05 -3.64 8.51
CA GLN A 305 -5.72 -2.21 8.63
C GLN A 305 -6.96 -1.35 8.91
N LEU A 306 -8.07 -1.62 8.21
CA LEU A 306 -9.34 -0.94 8.43
C LEU A 306 -9.93 -1.33 9.79
N VAL A 307 -9.85 -2.62 10.16
CA VAL A 307 -10.32 -3.11 11.47
C VAL A 307 -9.52 -2.49 12.61
N GLU A 308 -8.19 -2.40 12.51
CA GLU A 308 -7.35 -1.76 13.53
C GLU A 308 -7.75 -0.29 13.73
N MET A 309 -8.03 0.41 12.63
CA MET A 309 -8.48 1.81 12.69
C MET A 309 -9.88 1.94 13.31
N ALA A 310 -10.82 1.09 12.91
CA ALA A 310 -12.17 1.08 13.44
C ALA A 310 -12.20 0.75 14.94
N VAL A 311 -11.41 -0.24 15.38
CA VAL A 311 -11.31 -0.62 16.79
C VAL A 311 -10.67 0.48 17.63
N ARG A 312 -9.65 1.18 17.11
CA ARG A 312 -9.10 2.36 17.79
C ARG A 312 -10.11 3.50 17.88
N ALA A 313 -10.87 3.75 16.83
CA ALA A 313 -11.95 4.74 16.83
C ALA A 313 -13.01 4.41 17.90
N MET A 314 -13.32 3.12 18.09
CA MET A 314 -14.23 2.63 19.14
C MET A 314 -13.60 2.53 20.54
N SER A 315 -12.31 2.86 20.71
CA SER A 315 -11.69 2.83 22.03
C SER A 315 -12.29 3.90 22.95
N PRO A 316 -12.36 3.67 24.29
CA PRO A 316 -12.92 4.65 25.22
C PRO A 316 -12.23 6.02 25.21
N ALA A 317 -10.98 6.08 24.74
CA ALA A 317 -10.21 7.31 24.66
C ALA A 317 -10.53 8.18 23.43
N ILE A 318 -11.02 7.56 22.35
CA ILE A 318 -11.37 8.26 21.09
C ILE A 318 -12.89 8.35 20.96
N ASN A 319 -13.60 7.21 21.05
CA ASN A 319 -15.05 7.09 20.96
C ASN A 319 -15.66 7.83 19.76
N ASP A 320 -15.16 7.54 18.56
CA ASP A 320 -15.60 8.09 17.29
C ASP A 320 -16.31 7.02 16.43
N PRO A 321 -17.63 6.85 16.58
CA PRO A 321 -18.39 5.84 15.85
C PRO A 321 -18.47 6.12 14.35
N PHE A 322 -18.40 7.38 13.90
CA PHE A 322 -18.49 7.73 12.48
C PHE A 322 -17.26 7.26 11.70
N THR A 323 -16.07 7.37 12.30
CA THR A 323 -14.86 6.78 11.71
C THR A 323 -14.96 5.26 11.62
N ALA A 324 -15.49 4.59 12.64
CA ALA A 324 -15.70 3.14 12.62
C ALA A 324 -16.69 2.71 11.51
N MET A 325 -17.81 3.44 11.37
CA MET A 325 -18.79 3.22 10.28
C MET A 325 -18.15 3.44 8.89
N THR A 326 -17.33 4.47 8.72
CA THR A 326 -16.61 4.70 7.46
C THR A 326 -15.64 3.54 7.14
N CYS A 327 -14.95 2.99 8.14
CA CYS A 327 -14.10 1.82 7.95
C CYS A 327 -14.92 0.59 7.54
N LEU A 328 -16.07 0.38 8.17
CA LEU A 328 -17.01 -0.70 7.85
C LEU A 328 -17.51 -0.60 6.40
N ASP A 329 -17.79 0.60 5.89
CA ASP A 329 -18.18 0.81 4.49
C ASP A 329 -17.09 0.33 3.52
N HIS A 330 -15.83 0.69 3.80
CA HIS A 330 -14.70 0.27 2.96
C HIS A 330 -14.42 -1.24 3.06
N ILE A 331 -14.54 -1.82 4.25
CA ILE A 331 -14.46 -3.28 4.44
C ILE A 331 -15.57 -3.97 3.65
N GLY A 332 -16.81 -3.49 3.80
CA GLY A 332 -17.99 -4.00 3.10
C GLY A 332 -17.81 -4.01 1.59
N ASN A 333 -17.38 -2.89 1.02
CA ASN A 333 -17.11 -2.79 -0.42
C ASN A 333 -16.02 -3.79 -0.88
N GLY A 334 -14.94 -3.95 -0.12
CA GLY A 334 -13.89 -4.91 -0.42
C GLY A 334 -14.36 -6.37 -0.36
N LEU A 335 -15.13 -6.73 0.68
CA LEU A 335 -15.71 -8.07 0.82
C LEU A 335 -16.75 -8.37 -0.26
N THR A 336 -17.57 -7.39 -0.65
CA THR A 336 -18.50 -7.50 -1.78
C THR A 336 -17.76 -7.79 -3.08
N LEU A 337 -16.65 -7.09 -3.34
CA LEU A 337 -15.83 -7.36 -4.52
C LEU A 337 -15.23 -8.78 -4.48
N PHE A 338 -14.71 -9.20 -3.32
CA PHE A 338 -14.13 -10.53 -3.12
C PHE A 338 -15.16 -11.64 -3.40
N VAL A 339 -16.39 -11.51 -2.87
CA VAL A 339 -17.47 -12.48 -3.10
C VAL A 339 -17.89 -12.52 -4.58
N ARG A 340 -17.90 -11.37 -5.27
CA ARG A 340 -18.26 -11.29 -6.69
C ARG A 340 -17.23 -11.98 -7.60
N GLN A 341 -15.95 -11.88 -7.27
CA GLN A 341 -14.88 -12.55 -8.01
C GLN A 341 -14.81 -14.05 -7.70
N GLY A 342 -15.25 -14.44 -6.50
CA GLY A 342 -15.18 -15.81 -6.01
C GLY A 342 -13.84 -16.09 -5.33
N GLU A 343 -13.82 -17.13 -4.50
CA GLU A 343 -12.59 -17.58 -3.85
C GLU A 343 -11.61 -18.11 -4.91
N GLU A 344 -10.32 -17.82 -4.72
CA GLU A 344 -9.29 -18.35 -5.59
C GLU A 344 -9.28 -19.88 -5.57
N SER A 345 -9.08 -20.49 -6.74
CA SER A 345 -8.96 -21.94 -6.80
C SER A 345 -7.67 -22.41 -6.13
N LEU A 346 -7.76 -23.45 -5.31
CA LEU A 346 -6.61 -24.11 -4.67
C LEU A 346 -5.52 -24.57 -5.65
N ASN A 347 -5.84 -24.69 -6.93
CA ASN A 347 -5.08 -25.44 -7.93
C ASN A 347 -4.83 -24.59 -9.18
N THR A 348 -3.57 -24.31 -9.50
CA THR A 348 -3.19 -23.66 -10.75
C THR A 348 -2.71 -24.69 -11.77
N TYR A 349 -3.29 -24.66 -12.95
CA TYR A 349 -2.93 -25.51 -14.08
C TYR A 349 -2.10 -24.75 -15.11
N ASP A 350 -1.21 -25.45 -15.81
CA ASP A 350 -0.55 -24.90 -16.99
C ASP A 350 -1.48 -24.90 -18.23
N ARG A 351 -1.00 -24.33 -19.33
CA ARG A 351 -1.74 -24.29 -20.61
C ARG A 351 -2.07 -25.68 -21.17
N ASP A 352 -1.32 -26.68 -20.74
CA ASP A 352 -1.49 -28.08 -21.14
C ASP A 352 -2.43 -28.84 -20.18
N GLY A 353 -3.03 -28.16 -19.21
CA GLY A 353 -4.00 -28.70 -18.25
C GLY A 353 -3.37 -29.52 -17.12
N ARG A 354 -2.05 -29.44 -16.90
CA ARG A 354 -1.37 -30.14 -15.81
C ARG A 354 -1.34 -29.29 -14.55
N LEU A 355 -1.59 -29.90 -13.40
CA LEU A 355 -1.51 -29.23 -12.10
C LEU A 355 -0.05 -28.86 -11.81
N ARG A 356 0.20 -27.57 -11.53
CA ARG A 356 1.55 -27.05 -11.27
C ARG A 356 1.73 -26.46 -9.89
N LEU A 357 0.72 -25.75 -9.39
CA LEU A 357 0.80 -25.06 -8.11
C LEU A 357 -0.42 -25.39 -7.27
N ILE A 358 -0.19 -25.61 -5.98
CA ILE A 358 -1.24 -25.78 -4.98
C ILE A 358 -1.07 -24.67 -3.94
N PHE A 359 -2.11 -23.86 -3.80
CA PHE A 359 -2.21 -22.76 -2.85
C PHE A 359 -3.35 -23.03 -1.87
N GLU A 360 -3.20 -22.61 -0.63
CA GLU A 360 -4.33 -22.51 0.31
C GLU A 360 -4.88 -21.08 0.19
N PRO A 361 -6.03 -20.90 -0.48
CA PRO A 361 -6.59 -19.58 -0.71
C PRO A 361 -7.11 -18.99 0.60
N VAL A 362 -7.15 -17.66 0.65
CA VAL A 362 -7.88 -16.97 1.71
C VAL A 362 -9.37 -17.23 1.47
N THR A 363 -10.09 -17.68 2.50
CA THR A 363 -11.53 -17.96 2.38
C THR A 363 -12.36 -16.74 2.78
N PHE A 364 -13.57 -16.67 2.26
CA PHE A 364 -14.54 -15.65 2.65
C PHE A 364 -14.85 -15.73 4.15
N ALA A 365 -14.90 -16.94 4.72
CA ALA A 365 -15.10 -17.14 6.16
C ALA A 365 -13.98 -16.49 6.99
N GLU A 366 -12.71 -16.69 6.62
CA GLU A 366 -11.57 -16.07 7.29
C GLU A 366 -11.64 -14.54 7.24
N LEU A 367 -11.98 -13.97 6.08
CA LEU A 367 -12.08 -12.52 5.92
C LEU A 367 -13.25 -11.92 6.71
N LEU A 368 -14.39 -12.63 6.75
CA LEU A 368 -15.57 -12.19 7.49
C LEU A 368 -15.32 -12.19 9.01
N SER A 369 -14.71 -13.26 9.54
CA SER A 369 -14.26 -13.29 10.93
C SER A 369 -13.26 -12.17 11.23
N THR A 370 -12.26 -11.99 10.37
CA THR A 370 -11.26 -10.92 10.50
C THR A 370 -11.90 -9.53 10.55
N ALA A 371 -12.89 -9.28 9.70
CA ALA A 371 -13.60 -8.01 9.60
C ALA A 371 -14.45 -7.69 10.82
N PHE A 372 -15.23 -8.65 11.30
CA PHE A 372 -16.33 -8.37 12.24
C PHE A 372 -16.04 -8.77 13.69
N ASP A 373 -15.19 -9.76 13.97
CA ASP A 373 -15.11 -10.33 15.33
C ASP A 373 -14.59 -9.34 16.38
N MET A 374 -13.44 -8.71 16.12
CA MET A 374 -12.87 -7.75 17.05
C MET A 374 -13.73 -6.48 17.14
N LEU A 375 -14.23 -6.00 16.00
CA LEU A 375 -14.99 -4.75 15.95
C LEU A 375 -16.37 -4.89 16.61
N ARG A 376 -17.05 -6.03 16.44
CA ARG A 376 -18.30 -6.35 17.15
C ARG A 376 -18.10 -6.28 18.65
N HIS A 377 -17.06 -6.92 19.17
CA HIS A 377 -16.77 -6.94 20.59
C HIS A 377 -16.48 -5.53 21.14
N CYS A 378 -15.69 -4.73 20.43
CA CYS A 378 -15.38 -3.36 20.84
C CYS A 378 -16.57 -2.40 20.70
N SER A 379 -17.60 -2.75 19.91
CA SER A 379 -18.77 -1.91 19.64
C SER A 379 -20.02 -2.36 20.41
N CYS A 380 -19.90 -3.29 21.37
CA CYS A 380 -21.03 -3.91 22.07
C CYS A 380 -21.96 -2.89 22.78
N ASP A 381 -21.42 -1.73 23.16
CA ASP A 381 -22.14 -0.64 23.82
C ASP A 381 -22.59 0.49 22.85
N ASN A 382 -22.40 0.33 21.54
CA ASN A 382 -22.73 1.35 20.54
C ASN A 382 -23.74 0.83 19.51
N ALA A 383 -25.00 1.22 19.66
CA ALA A 383 -26.10 0.74 18.83
C ALA A 383 -25.94 1.11 17.36
N ASP A 384 -25.51 2.34 17.06
CA ASP A 384 -25.38 2.84 15.69
C ASP A 384 -24.35 2.03 14.89
N VAL A 385 -23.20 1.71 15.51
CA VAL A 385 -22.16 0.90 14.86
C VAL A 385 -22.62 -0.54 14.64
N LEU A 386 -23.33 -1.15 15.61
CA LEU A 386 -23.86 -2.51 15.45
C LEU A 386 -24.94 -2.59 14.36
N LEU A 387 -25.83 -1.59 14.29
CA LEU A 387 -26.81 -1.47 13.20
C LEU A 387 -26.13 -1.27 11.85
N HIS A 388 -25.07 -0.47 11.80
CA HIS A 388 -24.28 -0.27 10.59
C HIS A 388 -23.57 -1.55 10.13
N MET A 389 -23.05 -2.37 11.06
CA MET A 389 -22.52 -3.69 10.71
C MET A 389 -23.57 -4.59 10.06
N LEU A 390 -24.81 -4.61 10.58
CA LEU A 390 -25.90 -5.38 9.99
C LEU A 390 -26.25 -4.87 8.58
N ALA A 391 -26.25 -3.55 8.38
CA ALA A 391 -26.44 -2.95 7.05
C ALA A 391 -25.34 -3.38 6.06
N VAL A 392 -24.06 -3.36 6.48
CA VAL A 392 -22.96 -3.83 5.63
C VAL A 392 -23.07 -5.33 5.32
N ILE A 393 -23.47 -6.16 6.29
CA ILE A 393 -23.72 -7.60 6.06
C ILE A 393 -24.86 -7.80 5.05
N ASN A 394 -25.92 -6.98 5.13
CA ASN A 394 -27.00 -6.99 4.15
C ASN A 394 -26.49 -6.68 2.74
N ASP A 395 -25.68 -5.62 2.59
CA ASP A 395 -25.14 -5.19 1.30
C ASP A 395 -24.26 -6.29 0.67
N ILE A 396 -23.39 -6.94 1.45
CA ILE A 396 -22.61 -8.10 0.98
C ILE A 396 -23.55 -9.26 0.60
N GLY A 397 -24.61 -9.47 1.39
CA GLY A 397 -25.61 -10.52 1.19
C GLY A 397 -26.40 -10.41 -0.11
N GLN A 398 -26.68 -9.19 -0.57
CA GLN A 398 -27.35 -8.94 -1.85
C GLN A 398 -26.49 -9.37 -3.05
N GLU A 399 -25.18 -9.30 -2.91
CA GLU A 399 -24.21 -9.60 -3.97
C GLU A 399 -23.72 -11.06 -3.94
N THR A 400 -24.08 -11.79 -2.88
CA THR A 400 -23.67 -13.16 -2.64
C THR A 400 -24.57 -14.16 -3.35
N LYS A 401 -23.98 -15.01 -4.21
CA LYS A 401 -24.70 -16.06 -4.97
C LYS A 401 -24.71 -17.43 -4.29
N THR A 402 -23.74 -17.72 -3.42
CA THR A 402 -23.55 -19.03 -2.78
C THR A 402 -24.34 -19.15 -1.47
N ALA A 403 -25.01 -20.29 -1.28
CA ALA A 403 -25.74 -20.59 -0.05
C ALA A 403 -24.82 -20.66 1.19
N GLU A 404 -23.57 -21.08 1.00
CA GLU A 404 -22.57 -21.13 2.08
C GLU A 404 -22.17 -19.74 2.59
N ALA A 405 -21.86 -18.80 1.68
CA ALA A 405 -21.52 -17.45 2.05
C ALA A 405 -22.70 -16.73 2.74
N ARG A 406 -23.94 -16.97 2.30
CA ARG A 406 -25.15 -16.49 3.00
C ARG A 406 -25.30 -17.08 4.41
N ARG A 407 -25.00 -18.36 4.59
CA ARG A 407 -24.99 -18.99 5.93
C ARG A 407 -23.96 -18.34 6.85
N LEU A 408 -22.77 -18.02 6.33
CA LEU A 408 -21.72 -17.32 7.09
C LEU A 408 -22.17 -15.90 7.50
N LEU A 409 -22.78 -15.14 6.59
CA LEU A 409 -23.34 -13.82 6.89
C LEU A 409 -24.43 -13.88 7.98
N ARG A 410 -25.34 -14.86 7.89
CA ARG A 410 -26.36 -15.09 8.93
C ARG A 410 -25.73 -15.42 10.28
N HIS A 411 -24.67 -16.23 10.29
CA HIS A 411 -23.94 -16.54 11.52
C HIS A 411 -23.37 -15.26 12.17
N HIS A 412 -22.73 -14.38 11.39
CA HIS A 412 -22.20 -13.12 11.91
C HIS A 412 -23.29 -12.14 12.36
N ALA A 413 -24.42 -12.06 11.67
CA ALA A 413 -25.59 -11.29 12.11
C ALA A 413 -26.11 -11.77 13.47
N GLY A 414 -26.19 -13.10 13.66
CA GLY A 414 -26.54 -13.72 14.93
C GLY A 414 -25.55 -13.39 16.05
N LEU A 415 -24.24 -13.40 15.76
CA LEU A 415 -23.21 -13.00 16.72
C LEU A 415 -23.34 -11.52 17.12
N ILE A 416 -23.61 -10.61 16.18
CA ILE A 416 -23.84 -9.18 16.46
C ILE A 416 -25.03 -9.00 17.40
N CYS A 417 -26.14 -9.71 17.14
CA CYS A 417 -27.29 -9.69 18.02
C CYS A 417 -26.93 -10.21 19.43
N ALA A 418 -26.19 -11.31 19.54
CA ALA A 418 -25.77 -11.85 20.84
C ALA A 418 -24.88 -10.87 21.62
N GLU A 419 -23.94 -10.19 20.95
CA GLU A 419 -23.08 -9.20 21.58
C GLU A 419 -23.87 -7.98 22.09
N SER A 420 -24.87 -7.52 21.33
CA SER A 420 -25.73 -6.40 21.74
C SER A 420 -26.53 -6.67 23.03
N MET A 421 -26.85 -7.94 23.28
CA MET A 421 -27.54 -8.37 24.51
C MET A 421 -26.59 -8.45 25.71
N ALA A 422 -25.31 -8.73 25.47
CA ALA A 422 -24.27 -8.75 26.49
C ALA A 422 -23.80 -7.34 26.88
N GLY A 423 -23.92 -6.37 25.97
CA GLY A 423 -23.57 -4.96 26.19
C GLY A 423 -24.54 -4.19 27.10
N ARG A 424 -24.18 -2.94 27.39
CA ARG A 424 -24.89 -1.99 28.26
C ARG A 424 -25.90 -1.10 27.51
N LEU A 425 -26.42 -1.58 26.39
CA LEU A 425 -27.43 -0.88 25.60
C LEU A 425 -28.77 -0.81 26.34
N ILE A 426 -29.53 0.26 26.05
CA ILE A 426 -30.92 0.36 26.50
C ILE A 426 -31.81 -0.64 25.75
N GLU A 427 -32.93 -0.99 26.35
CA GLU A 427 -33.85 -2.00 25.82
C GLU A 427 -34.37 -1.67 24.41
N GLU A 428 -34.61 -0.39 24.12
CA GLU A 428 -35.09 0.04 22.80
C GLU A 428 -34.06 -0.22 21.69
N ASP A 429 -32.78 0.09 21.95
CA ASP A 429 -31.71 -0.15 20.98
C ASP A 429 -31.46 -1.63 20.76
N ARG A 430 -31.53 -2.44 21.82
CA ARG A 430 -31.47 -3.91 21.73
C ARG A 430 -32.57 -4.47 20.83
N ARG A 431 -33.80 -3.98 20.98
CA ARG A 431 -34.94 -4.38 20.14
C ARG A 431 -34.73 -3.99 18.68
N ARG A 432 -34.24 -2.78 18.41
CA ARG A 432 -33.94 -2.32 17.05
C ARG A 432 -32.89 -3.20 16.37
N ILE A 433 -31.81 -3.55 17.07
CA ILE A 433 -30.77 -4.45 16.57
C ILE A 433 -31.34 -5.84 16.31
N GLN A 434 -32.13 -6.37 17.24
CA GLN A 434 -32.75 -7.69 17.08
C GLN A 434 -33.71 -7.74 15.89
N GLN A 435 -34.55 -6.72 15.70
CA GLN A 435 -35.46 -6.62 14.57
C GLN A 435 -34.69 -6.58 13.25
N CYS A 436 -33.66 -5.73 13.15
CA CYS A 436 -32.83 -5.64 11.95
C CYS A 436 -32.11 -6.95 11.64
N ALA A 437 -31.59 -7.65 12.67
CA ALA A 437 -30.98 -8.95 12.51
C ALA A 437 -31.97 -10.03 12.02
N GLN A 438 -33.23 -9.98 12.49
CA GLN A 438 -34.29 -10.89 12.04
C GLN A 438 -34.68 -10.63 10.58
N GLU A 439 -34.91 -9.36 10.21
CA GLU A 439 -35.20 -8.97 8.82
C GLU A 439 -34.08 -9.41 7.86
N LEU A 440 -32.83 -9.25 8.29
CA LEU A 440 -31.66 -9.73 7.54
C LEU A 440 -31.59 -11.26 7.44
N ASP A 441 -31.88 -11.96 8.52
CA ASP A 441 -31.90 -13.42 8.57
C ASP A 441 -32.95 -13.99 7.59
N GLU A 442 -34.13 -13.37 7.54
CA GLU A 442 -35.20 -13.68 6.59
C GLU A 442 -34.78 -13.39 5.15
N ALA A 443 -34.20 -12.20 4.88
CA ALA A 443 -33.73 -11.82 3.56
C ALA A 443 -32.67 -12.80 3.01
N LEU A 444 -31.69 -13.18 3.83
CA LEU A 444 -30.62 -14.12 3.47
C LEU A 444 -31.10 -15.57 3.35
N SER A 445 -32.24 -15.91 3.98
CA SER A 445 -32.88 -17.23 3.87
C SER A 445 -33.66 -17.43 2.56
N SER A 446 -34.18 -16.34 1.99
CA SER A 446 -34.88 -16.36 0.72
C SER A 446 -33.92 -16.66 -0.44
N SER A 447 -34.38 -17.40 -1.47
CA SER A 447 -33.55 -17.85 -2.60
C SER A 447 -32.71 -16.70 -3.21
N PRO A 448 -31.50 -16.99 -3.73
CA PRO A 448 -30.61 -15.95 -4.26
C PRO A 448 -31.30 -15.08 -5.32
N PRO A 449 -31.08 -13.74 -5.33
CA PRO A 449 -31.54 -12.92 -6.43
C PRO A 449 -30.92 -13.50 -7.72
N ILE A 450 -31.79 -13.70 -8.71
CA ILE A 450 -31.48 -14.36 -9.99
C ILE A 450 -30.46 -13.54 -10.78
#